data_AF-A0A524QW87-F1
#
_entry.id   AF-A0A524QW87-F1
#
_cell.length_a   1.000
_cell.length_b   1.000
_cell.length_c   1.000
_cell.angle_alpha   90.00
_cell.angle_beta   90.00
_cell.angle_gamma   90.00
#
_symmetry.space_group_name_H-M   'P 1'
#
loop_
_entity.id
_entity.type
_entity.pdbx_description
1 polymer ?
#
loop_
_entity_poly.entity_id
_entity_poly.type
_entity_poly.pdbx_seq_one_letter_code
_entity_poly.pdbx_strand_id
1 'polypeptide(L)'
;ASFFFKENCKWTSLTEVPIADGNGEAAGNIDVVLVAYDSHGHVTDFGSLEVQGVYVSGNVRRPFDAYMTQRRTDPNIEWFGEKDCPRADYLSSSRKRLIPQLLYKGRLLSWWDKKMAVAVH
;
A
#
# COMPACT_ATOMS: atom_id res chain seq x y z
N ALA A 1 11.64 9.57 -4.77
CA ALA A 1 12.91 8.92 -4.42
C ALA A 1 13.81 9.72 -3.48
N SER A 2 13.70 11.05 -3.41
CA SER A 2 14.56 11.93 -2.57
C SER A 2 14.57 11.58 -1.08
N PHE A 3 13.49 11.00 -0.54
CA PHE A 3 13.48 10.47 0.83
C PHE A 3 14.48 9.31 1.02
N PHE A 4 14.58 8.44 0.00
CA PHE A 4 15.37 7.22 0.05
C PHE A 4 16.85 7.50 -0.27
N PHE A 5 17.12 8.16 -1.39
CA PHE A 5 18.46 8.30 -1.96
C PHE A 5 18.94 9.75 -2.02
N LYS A 6 20.25 9.94 -2.21
CA LYS A 6 20.84 11.25 -2.49
C LYS A 6 20.28 11.85 -3.79
N GLU A 7 20.32 13.18 -3.88
CA GLU A 7 19.95 13.89 -5.11
C GLU A 7 20.76 13.40 -6.32
N ASN A 8 20.16 13.45 -7.51
CA ASN A 8 20.73 13.03 -8.79
C ASN A 8 21.16 11.56 -8.89
N CYS A 9 20.77 10.71 -7.93
CA CYS A 9 20.95 9.27 -8.04
C CYS A 9 20.10 8.69 -9.18
N LYS A 10 20.65 7.74 -9.96
CA LYS A 10 19.87 6.94 -10.91
C LYS A 10 19.11 5.86 -10.13
N TRP A 11 17.81 5.76 -10.36
CA TRP A 11 16.98 4.78 -9.68
C TRP A 11 15.81 4.32 -10.55
N THR A 12 15.28 3.15 -10.23
CA THR A 12 14.06 2.57 -10.82
C THR A 12 13.19 2.00 -9.71
N SER A 13 11.99 1.51 -10.05
CA SER A 13 11.09 0.84 -9.12
C SER A 13 10.64 -0.53 -9.63
N LEU A 14 10.50 -1.45 -8.70
CA LEU A 14 9.89 -2.77 -8.89
C LEU A 14 8.64 -2.85 -8.02
N THR A 15 7.61 -3.55 -8.49
CA THR A 15 6.35 -3.75 -7.77
C THR A 15 6.19 -5.20 -7.36
N GLU A 16 5.52 -5.46 -6.24
CA GLU A 16 5.18 -6.80 -5.75
C GLU A 16 6.43 -7.69 -5.59
N VAL A 17 7.44 -7.17 -4.89
CA VAL A 17 8.72 -7.87 -4.71
C VAL A 17 8.59 -8.89 -3.57
N PRO A 18 8.79 -10.20 -3.81
CA PRO A 18 8.65 -11.21 -2.77
C PRO A 18 9.80 -11.12 -1.75
N ILE A 19 9.47 -11.34 -0.48
CA ILE A 19 10.40 -11.56 0.62
C ILE A 19 10.39 -13.05 0.93
N ALA A 20 11.57 -13.66 0.94
CA ALA A 20 11.76 -15.01 1.44
C ALA A 20 12.12 -15.02 2.93
N ASP A 21 11.70 -16.05 3.65
CA ASP A 21 12.15 -16.32 5.01
C ASP A 21 13.57 -16.93 5.03
N GLY A 22 14.07 -17.28 6.23
CA GLY A 22 15.39 -17.89 6.39
C GLY A 22 15.57 -19.25 5.72
N ASN A 23 14.48 -19.93 5.33
CA ASN A 23 14.49 -21.20 4.62
C ASN A 23 14.26 -21.03 3.11
N GLY A 24 14.04 -19.80 2.64
CA GLY A 24 13.71 -19.51 1.25
C GLY A 24 12.22 -19.59 0.91
N GLU A 25 11.34 -19.78 1.90
CA GLU A 25 9.89 -19.84 1.69
C GLU A 25 9.28 -18.43 1.63
N ALA A 26 8.11 -18.30 0.98
CA ALA A 26 7.46 -17.00 0.82
C ALA A 26 6.98 -16.43 2.18
N ALA A 27 7.55 -15.29 2.58
CA ALA A 27 7.24 -14.60 3.83
C ALA A 27 6.35 -13.35 3.64
N GLY A 28 6.04 -13.02 2.39
CA GLY A 28 5.22 -11.86 2.01
C GLY A 28 5.83 -11.11 0.83
N ASN A 29 5.23 -9.96 0.47
CA ASN A 29 5.72 -9.10 -0.61
C ASN A 29 5.95 -7.68 -0.08
N ILE A 30 6.86 -6.93 -0.69
CA ILE A 30 6.95 -5.47 -0.60
C ILE A 30 6.18 -4.89 -1.79
N ASP A 31 5.26 -3.96 -1.54
CA ASP A 31 4.42 -3.39 -2.61
C ASP A 31 5.26 -2.71 -3.69
N VAL A 32 6.20 -1.85 -3.27
CA VAL A 32 7.12 -1.16 -4.18
C VAL A 32 8.53 -1.11 -3.58
N VAL A 33 9.52 -1.52 -4.36
CA VAL A 33 10.94 -1.36 -4.02
C VAL A 33 11.55 -0.36 -4.98
N LEU A 34 12.09 0.73 -4.45
CA LEU A 34 12.93 1.65 -5.20
C LEU A 34 14.36 1.15 -5.14
N VAL A 35 15.05 1.11 -6.27
CA VAL A 35 16.42 0.59 -6.38
C VAL A 35 17.30 1.65 -7.02
N ALA A 36 18.36 2.05 -6.32
CA ALA A 36 19.41 2.92 -6.83
C ALA A 36 20.51 2.08 -7.49
N TYR A 37 21.07 2.58 -8.59
CA TYR A 37 22.14 1.89 -9.31
C TYR A 37 23.20 2.83 -9.87
N ASP A 38 24.41 2.31 -10.05
CA ASP A 38 25.55 3.05 -10.61
C ASP A 38 25.49 3.15 -12.15
N SER A 39 26.51 3.76 -12.77
CA SER A 39 26.59 3.88 -14.23
C SER A 39 26.75 2.55 -14.96
N HIS A 40 27.16 1.49 -14.26
CA HIS A 40 27.36 0.14 -14.79
C HIS A 40 26.13 -0.75 -14.56
N GLY A 41 25.10 -0.25 -13.87
CA GLY A 41 23.88 -0.99 -13.56
C GLY A 41 23.95 -1.81 -12.28
N HIS A 42 25.00 -1.66 -11.46
CA HIS A 42 25.07 -2.35 -10.17
C HIS A 42 24.16 -1.67 -9.16
N VAL A 43 23.40 -2.47 -8.41
CA VAL A 43 22.56 -1.97 -7.32
C VAL A 43 23.43 -1.42 -6.20
N THR A 44 23.22 -0.16 -5.85
CA THR A 44 23.99 0.52 -4.79
C THR A 44 23.18 0.70 -3.50
N ASP A 45 21.85 0.83 -3.61
CA ASP A 45 20.96 0.97 -2.46
C ASP A 45 19.52 0.64 -2.83
N PHE A 46 18.65 0.45 -1.84
CA PHE A 46 17.22 0.31 -2.07
C PHE A 46 16.39 0.86 -0.91
N GLY A 47 15.11 1.14 -1.18
CA GLY A 47 14.13 1.53 -0.18
C GLY A 47 12.78 0.93 -0.51
N SER A 48 11.92 0.80 0.49
CA SER A 48 10.57 0.26 0.30
C SER A 48 9.49 1.32 0.44
N LEU A 49 8.43 1.17 -0.33
CA LEU A 49 7.20 1.92 -0.23
C LEU A 49 6.03 0.94 -0.15
N GLU A 50 5.26 1.04 0.93
CA GLU A 50 4.00 0.32 1.11
C GLU A 50 2.81 1.25 0.87
N VAL A 51 1.78 0.76 0.22
CA VAL A 51 0.57 1.53 -0.10
C VAL A 51 -0.59 0.98 0.72
N GLN A 52 -1.04 1.77 1.70
CA GLN A 52 -2.11 1.36 2.60
C GLN A 52 -3.41 2.10 2.29
N GLY A 53 -4.37 1.34 1.75
CA GLY A 53 -5.76 1.77 1.67
C GLY A 53 -6.52 1.65 3.00
N VAL A 54 -7.64 2.35 3.10
CA VAL A 54 -8.57 2.25 4.23
C VAL A 54 -9.53 1.08 4.06
N TYR A 55 -9.84 0.44 5.18
CA TYR A 55 -11.02 -0.41 5.25
C TYR A 55 -12.28 0.43 5.12
N VAL A 56 -13.35 -0.23 4.68
CA VAL A 56 -14.69 0.35 4.66
C VAL A 56 -15.49 -0.25 5.80
N SER A 57 -16.16 0.60 6.58
CA SER A 57 -17.25 0.20 7.48
C SER A 57 -18.59 0.48 6.79
N GLY A 58 -19.63 -0.27 7.14
CA GLY A 58 -20.93 -0.22 6.46
C GLY A 58 -21.06 -1.28 5.37
N ASN A 59 -22.01 -1.09 4.45
CA ASN A 59 -22.38 -2.06 3.43
C ASN A 59 -22.12 -1.50 2.03
N VAL A 60 -21.18 -2.10 1.30
CA VAL A 60 -20.88 -1.74 -0.10
C VAL A 60 -21.83 -2.39 -1.10
N ARG A 61 -22.50 -3.49 -0.71
CA ARG A 61 -23.37 -4.26 -1.60
C ARG A 61 -24.63 -3.49 -1.99
N ARG A 62 -25.35 -2.89 -1.03
CA ARG A 62 -26.61 -2.18 -1.31
C ARG A 62 -26.41 -0.99 -2.26
N PRO A 63 -25.40 -0.11 -2.05
CA PRO A 63 -25.08 0.93 -3.03
C PRO A 63 -24.69 0.36 -4.41
N PHE A 64 -23.96 -0.76 -4.44
CA PHE A 64 -23.59 -1.40 -5.71
C PHE A 64 -24.80 -2.01 -6.45
N ASP A 65 -25.68 -2.73 -5.75
CA ASP A 65 -26.90 -3.30 -6.32
C ASP A 65 -27.81 -2.19 -6.86
N ALA A 66 -27.95 -1.09 -6.12
CA ALA A 66 -28.70 0.09 -6.56
C ALA A 66 -28.03 0.78 -7.76
N TYR A 67 -26.71 0.96 -7.75
CA TYR A 67 -25.96 1.44 -8.91
C TYR A 67 -26.26 0.60 -10.15
N MET A 68 -26.19 -0.73 -10.05
CA MET A 68 -26.34 -1.64 -11.18
C MET A 68 -27.76 -1.63 -11.76
N THR A 69 -28.75 -1.26 -10.95
CA THR A 69 -30.17 -1.24 -11.32
C THR A 69 -30.67 0.16 -11.74
N GLN A 70 -30.12 1.25 -11.17
CA GLN A 70 -30.61 2.62 -11.33
C GLN A 70 -29.76 3.51 -12.26
N ARG A 71 -28.48 3.17 -12.51
CA ARG A 71 -27.59 3.99 -13.39
C ARG A 71 -28.00 4.05 -14.87
N ARG A 72 -29.07 3.36 -15.29
CA ARG A 72 -29.63 3.62 -16.63
C ARG A 72 -30.43 4.93 -16.71
N THR A 73 -30.81 5.56 -15.59
CA THR A 73 -31.83 6.64 -15.61
C THR A 73 -31.50 7.93 -14.87
N ASP A 74 -30.53 8.00 -13.94
CA ASP A 74 -30.23 9.25 -13.23
C ASP A 74 -28.73 9.44 -12.91
N PRO A 75 -28.07 10.50 -13.40
CA PRO A 75 -26.66 10.81 -13.10
C PRO A 75 -26.42 11.44 -11.72
N ASN A 76 -27.45 11.85 -10.97
CA ASN A 76 -27.33 12.64 -9.75
C ASN A 76 -27.69 11.89 -8.46
N ILE A 77 -27.63 10.56 -8.43
CA ILE A 77 -27.95 9.81 -7.20
C ILE A 77 -26.93 10.17 -6.10
N GLU A 78 -27.40 10.86 -5.06
CA GLU A 78 -26.67 11.10 -3.82
C GLU A 78 -26.82 9.89 -2.88
N TRP A 79 -25.73 9.15 -2.68
CA TRP A 79 -25.68 7.95 -1.83
C TRP A 79 -25.37 8.26 -0.36
N PHE A 80 -24.98 9.51 -0.07
CA PHE A 80 -24.51 9.96 1.23
C PHE A 80 -25.69 10.29 2.14
N GLY A 81 -25.93 9.45 3.16
CA GLY A 81 -26.97 9.68 4.17
C GLY A 81 -27.79 8.44 4.54
N GLU A 82 -27.72 7.38 3.73
CA GLU A 82 -28.40 6.13 4.01
C GLU A 82 -27.80 5.38 5.20
N LYS A 83 -28.65 4.63 5.92
CA LYS A 83 -28.21 3.77 7.03
C LYS A 83 -27.21 2.72 6.48
N ASP A 84 -26.08 2.57 7.18
CA ASP A 84 -24.98 1.69 6.80
C ASP A 84 -24.24 2.07 5.50
N CYS A 85 -24.30 3.35 5.09
CA CYS A 85 -23.53 3.86 3.95
C CYS A 85 -22.01 3.60 4.16
N PRO A 86 -21.30 3.09 3.14
CA PRO A 86 -19.90 2.78 3.24
C PRO A 86 -19.07 4.02 3.55
N ARG A 87 -18.23 3.93 4.58
CA ARG A 87 -17.33 5.01 4.99
C ARG A 87 -15.95 4.47 5.32
N ALA A 88 -14.93 5.29 5.10
CA ALA A 88 -13.56 4.99 5.47
C ALA A 88 -13.45 4.72 6.98
N ASP A 89 -12.93 3.54 7.34
CA ASP A 89 -12.64 3.12 8.71
C ASP A 89 -11.13 3.09 8.92
N TYR A 90 -10.57 4.28 9.17
CA TYR A 90 -9.15 4.47 9.42
C TYR A 90 -8.67 3.74 10.68
N LEU A 91 -9.49 3.69 11.74
CA LEU A 91 -9.10 3.12 13.02
C LEU A 91 -8.97 1.60 12.95
N SER A 92 -9.99 0.92 12.40
CA SER A 92 -9.92 -0.53 12.21
C SER A 92 -8.87 -0.88 11.17
N SER A 93 -8.74 -0.10 10.09
CA SER A 93 -7.73 -0.33 9.05
C SER A 93 -6.33 -0.31 9.62
N SER A 94 -6.01 0.72 10.39
CA SER A 94 -4.68 0.90 10.97
C SER A 94 -4.32 -0.25 11.90
N ARG A 95 -5.26 -0.68 12.76
CA ARG A 95 -5.03 -1.76 13.73
C ARG A 95 -4.92 -3.13 13.08
N LYS A 96 -5.71 -3.40 12.04
CA LYS A 96 -5.79 -4.73 11.42
C LYS A 96 -4.75 -4.98 10.33
N ARG A 97 -4.28 -3.93 9.64
CA ARG A 97 -3.32 -4.08 8.53
C ARG A 97 -2.07 -3.23 8.70
N LEU A 98 -2.22 -1.91 8.88
CA LEU A 98 -1.05 -1.01 8.88
C LEU A 98 -0.04 -1.33 9.98
N ILE A 99 -0.49 -1.40 11.24
CA ILE A 99 0.40 -1.65 12.39
C ILE A 99 1.08 -3.03 12.28
N PRO A 100 0.36 -4.15 12.01
CA PRO A 100 1.01 -5.43 11.80
C PRO A 100 2.07 -5.42 10.69
N GLN A 101 1.77 -4.78 9.55
CA GLN A 101 2.72 -4.66 8.42
C GLN A 101 3.96 -3.86 8.81
N LEU A 102 3.78 -2.71 9.47
CA LEU A 102 4.89 -1.89 9.99
C LEU A 102 5.76 -2.66 10.98
N LEU A 103 5.16 -3.42 11.90
CA LEU A 103 5.91 -4.20 12.90
C LEU A 103 6.72 -5.33 12.27
N TYR A 104 6.18 -6.01 11.26
CA TYR A 104 6.86 -7.12 10.61
C TYR A 104 7.90 -6.64 9.60
N LYS A 105 7.48 -5.92 8.56
CA LYS A 105 8.34 -5.44 7.47
C LYS A 105 9.28 -4.33 7.93
N GLY A 106 8.80 -3.41 8.78
CA GLY A 106 9.61 -2.31 9.28
C GLY A 106 10.78 -2.79 10.14
N ARG A 107 10.58 -3.84 10.97
CA ARG A 107 11.68 -4.44 11.74
C ARG A 107 12.70 -5.13 10.84
N LEU A 108 12.25 -5.85 9.81
CA LEU A 108 13.13 -6.49 8.84
C LEU A 108 13.99 -5.47 8.11
N LEU A 109 13.37 -4.44 7.55
CA LEU A 109 14.06 -3.39 6.80
C LEU A 109 14.97 -2.55 7.69
N SER A 110 14.56 -2.27 8.93
CA SER A 110 15.42 -1.61 9.92
C SER A 110 16.66 -2.46 10.25
N TRP A 111 16.53 -3.79 10.28
CA TRP A 111 17.67 -4.68 10.51
C TRP A 111 18.65 -4.69 9.33
N TRP A 112 18.15 -4.49 8.11
CA TRP A 112 18.96 -4.31 6.90
C TRP A 112 19.48 -2.88 6.69
N ASP A 113 19.21 -1.97 7.64
CA ASP A 113 19.53 -0.54 7.53
C ASP A 113 18.92 0.11 6.27
N LYS A 114 17.64 -0.20 6.01
CA LYS A 114 16.89 0.32 4.86
C LYS A 114 15.71 1.15 5.28
N LYS A 115 15.52 2.25 4.55
CA LYS A 115 14.39 3.16 4.75
C LYS A 115 13.13 2.55 4.18
N MET A 116 12.04 2.75 4.92
CA MET A 116 10.69 2.37 4.54
C MET A 116 9.78 3.61 4.60
N ALA A 117 8.94 3.78 3.59
CA ALA A 117 7.85 4.76 3.62
C ALA A 117 6.51 4.05 3.49
N VAL A 118 5.46 4.68 4.01
CA VAL A 118 4.08 4.23 3.82
C VAL A 118 3.26 5.38 3.25
N ALA A 119 2.61 5.13 2.12
CA ALA A 119 1.59 6.02 1.58
C ALA A 119 0.23 5.63 2.14
N VAL A 120 -0.44 6.57 2.80
CA VAL A 120 -1.77 6.40 3.39
C VAL A 120 -2.75 7.32 2.67
N HIS A 121 -3.92 6.80 2.29
CA HIS A 121 -5.02 7.58 1.71
C HIS A 121 -6.16 7.79 2.72
#